data_AF-A0A455UJ79-F1
#
_entry.id   AF-A0A455UJ79-F1
#
_cell.length_a   1.000
_cell.length_b   1.000
_cell.length_c   1.000
_cell.angle_alpha   90.00
_cell.angle_beta   90.00
_cell.angle_gamma   90.00
#
_symmetry.space_group_name_H-M   'P 1'
#
loop_
_entity.id
_entity.type
_entity.pdbx_description
1 polymer ?
#
loop_
_entity_poly.entity_id
_entity_poly.type
_entity_poly.pdbx_seq_one_letter_code
_entity_poly.pdbx_strand_id
1 'polypeptide(L)'
;MNQTIASDSGQLDTLRVHAADNVRVALKDLPAGTLIIDNGQHITLTEAIRHKHKFTLAAFEPGDTVIMYGVTVGRATRPIAQGGRHHYRQYRAQHCQHHTSGETRQLAGA
;
A
#
# COMPACT_ATOMS: atom_id res chain seq x y z
N MET A 1 11.08 37.60 -18.81
CA MET A 1 10.11 36.51 -18.97
C MET A 1 10.76 35.25 -18.42
N ASN A 2 10.51 34.90 -17.15
CA ASN A 2 11.09 33.68 -16.57
C ASN A 2 10.11 32.53 -16.79
N GLN A 3 10.45 31.64 -17.72
CA GLN A 3 9.78 30.37 -17.92
C GLN A 3 10.48 29.36 -17.00
N THR A 4 9.82 28.97 -15.91
CA THR A 4 10.28 27.85 -15.08
C THR A 4 10.07 26.56 -15.88
N ILE A 5 11.17 25.85 -16.18
CA ILE A 5 11.21 24.71 -17.11
C ILE A 5 10.97 23.36 -16.41
N ALA A 6 11.15 23.29 -15.09
CA ALA A 6 10.67 22.20 -14.24
C ALA A 6 10.69 22.67 -12.78
N SER A 7 9.58 22.48 -12.07
CA SER A 7 9.50 22.62 -10.62
C SER A 7 9.64 21.22 -10.02
N ASP A 8 10.85 20.81 -9.61
CA ASP A 8 10.98 19.69 -8.67
C ASP A 8 10.63 20.19 -7.27
N SER A 9 9.35 20.50 -7.08
CA SER A 9 8.79 20.90 -5.79
C SER A 9 8.52 19.63 -5.00
N GLY A 10 9.57 19.09 -4.36
CA GLY A 10 9.55 17.87 -3.54
C GLY A 10 8.63 17.93 -2.31
N GLN A 11 7.35 18.17 -2.52
CA GLN A 11 6.31 17.93 -1.55
C GLN A 11 5.57 16.65 -1.98
N LEU A 12 6.05 15.53 -1.46
CA LEU A 12 5.35 14.26 -1.63
C LEU A 12 4.00 14.35 -0.91
N ASP A 13 2.92 14.27 -1.67
CA ASP A 13 1.56 14.23 -1.12
C ASP A 13 1.26 12.89 -0.45
N THR A 14 1.95 11.84 -0.91
CA THR A 14 1.77 10.46 -0.46
C THR A 14 3.09 9.69 -0.47
N LEU A 15 3.23 8.74 0.45
CA LEU A 15 4.42 7.92 0.62
C LEU A 15 4.07 6.43 0.57
N ARG A 16 4.77 5.69 -0.28
CA ARG A 16 4.81 4.22 -0.26
C ARG A 16 6.10 3.82 0.45
N VAL A 17 6.00 3.07 1.55
CA VAL A 17 7.17 2.82 2.42
C VAL A 17 8.04 1.71 1.84
N HIS A 18 7.42 0.70 1.23
CA HIS A 18 8.13 -0.39 0.57
C HIS A 18 7.52 -0.70 -0.81
N ALA A 19 8.35 -1.14 -1.75
CA ALA A 19 7.92 -1.43 -3.14
C ALA A 19 6.88 -2.55 -3.25
N ALA A 20 6.77 -3.42 -2.24
CA ALA A 20 5.76 -4.48 -2.16
C ALA A 20 4.45 -4.05 -1.50
N ASP A 21 4.39 -2.84 -0.91
CA ASP A 21 3.19 -2.39 -0.19
C ASP A 21 2.02 -2.25 -1.14
N ASN A 22 0.85 -2.76 -0.79
CA ASN A 22 -0.39 -2.55 -1.56
C ASN A 22 -1.28 -1.45 -0.93
N VAL A 23 -0.66 -0.64 -0.08
CA VAL A 23 -1.24 0.55 0.54
C VAL A 23 -0.24 1.70 0.48
N ARG A 24 -0.73 2.92 0.63
CA ARG A 24 0.08 4.14 0.64
C ARG A 24 -0.38 5.08 1.74
N VAL A 25 0.53 5.90 2.28
CA VAL A 25 0.27 6.85 3.36
C VAL A 25 0.04 8.24 2.80
N ALA A 26 -0.98 8.96 3.30
CA ALA A 26 -1.18 10.37 3.00
C ALA A 26 -0.27 11.25 3.87
N LEU A 27 0.56 12.07 3.23
CA LEU A 27 1.46 13.02 3.89
C LEU A 27 0.81 14.39 4.12
N LYS A 28 -0.42 14.58 3.64
CA LYS A 28 -1.31 15.71 3.95
C LYS A 28 -2.77 15.25 3.87
N ASP A 29 -3.72 16.13 4.14
CA ASP A 29 -5.13 15.84 3.89
C ASP A 29 -5.39 15.84 2.37
N LEU A 30 -6.04 14.77 1.89
CA LEU A 30 -6.35 14.55 0.48
C LEU A 30 -7.87 14.48 0.30
N PRO A 31 -8.48 15.36 -0.51
CA PRO A 31 -9.91 15.30 -0.82
C PRO A 31 -10.29 14.01 -1.56
N ALA A 32 -11.58 13.64 -1.51
CA ALA A 32 -12.13 12.63 -2.40
C ALA A 32 -11.96 13.08 -3.86
N GLY A 33 -11.78 12.13 -4.78
CA GLY A 33 -11.53 12.40 -6.19
C GLY A 33 -10.09 12.78 -6.52
N THR A 34 -9.20 12.93 -5.53
CA THR A 34 -7.77 13.17 -5.78
C THR A 34 -7.17 12.04 -6.62
N LEU A 35 -6.46 12.40 -7.69
CA LEU A 35 -5.72 11.46 -8.53
C LEU A 35 -4.30 11.25 -7.99
N ILE A 36 -3.96 10.00 -7.68
CA ILE A 36 -2.63 9.57 -7.28
C ILE A 36 -2.03 8.74 -8.40
N ILE A 37 -0.78 9.04 -8.76
CA ILE A 37 0.01 8.25 -9.70
C ILE A 37 0.98 7.37 -8.91
N ASP A 38 0.88 6.06 -9.08
CA ASP A 38 1.76 5.05 -8.46
C ASP A 38 2.31 4.13 -9.55
N ASN A 39 3.61 4.20 -9.84
CA ASN A 39 4.27 3.40 -10.88
C ASN A 39 3.55 3.41 -12.25
N GLY A 40 3.00 4.57 -12.65
CA GLY A 40 2.23 4.72 -13.88
C GLY A 40 0.76 4.29 -13.80
N GLN A 41 0.31 3.73 -12.68
CA GLN A 41 -1.11 3.47 -12.42
C GLN A 41 -1.80 4.71 -11.85
N HIS A 42 -3.01 4.96 -12.34
CA HIS A 42 -3.88 6.04 -11.90
C HIS A 42 -4.85 5.51 -10.84
N ILE A 43 -4.83 6.12 -9.65
CA ILE A 43 -5.69 5.76 -8.52
C ILE A 43 -6.47 6.99 -8.11
N THR A 44 -7.80 6.93 -8.24
CA THR A 44 -8.68 7.99 -7.74
C THR A 44 -9.15 7.64 -6.33
N LEU A 45 -8.97 8.57 -5.37
CA LEU A 45 -9.44 8.37 -4.00
C LEU A 45 -10.97 8.38 -3.96
N THR A 46 -11.57 7.35 -3.38
CA THR A 46 -13.04 7.23 -3.31
C THR A 46 -13.65 8.05 -2.17
N GLU A 47 -12.82 8.42 -1.18
CA GLU A 47 -13.19 9.24 -0.03
C GLU A 47 -12.02 10.16 0.35
N ALA A 48 -12.27 11.12 1.24
CA ALA A 48 -11.21 11.97 1.75
C ALA A 48 -10.27 11.19 2.69
N ILE A 49 -8.96 11.34 2.50
CA ILE A 49 -7.92 10.69 3.30
C ILE A 49 -7.19 11.73 4.11
N ARG A 50 -7.33 11.67 5.44
CA ARG A 50 -6.62 12.58 6.33
C ARG A 50 -5.12 12.26 6.41
N HIS A 51 -4.34 13.26 6.77
CA HIS A 51 -2.91 13.15 7.06
C HIS A 51 -2.61 11.97 8.00
N LYS A 52 -1.53 11.23 7.72
CA LYS A 52 -1.08 9.99 8.41
C LYS A 52 -1.99 8.77 8.24
N HIS A 53 -3.13 8.88 7.57
CA HIS A 53 -3.94 7.72 7.23
C HIS A 53 -3.48 7.07 5.94
N LYS A 54 -3.88 5.81 5.75
CA LYS A 54 -3.53 4.99 4.59
C LYS A 54 -4.71 4.84 3.64
N PHE A 55 -4.42 4.58 2.37
CA PHE A 55 -5.38 4.17 1.37
C PHE A 55 -4.83 3.01 0.53
N THR A 56 -5.72 2.32 -0.17
CA THR A 56 -5.41 1.12 -0.95
C THR A 56 -4.91 1.48 -2.35
N LEU A 57 -3.89 0.76 -2.83
CA LEU A 57 -3.37 0.93 -4.20
C LEU A 57 -4.12 0.08 -5.22
N ALA A 58 -4.84 -0.95 -4.76
CA ALA A 58 -5.67 -1.85 -5.56
C ALA A 58 -6.99 -2.12 -4.84
N ALA A 59 -7.96 -2.70 -5.55
CA ALA A 59 -9.15 -3.25 -4.92
C ALA A 59 -8.80 -4.55 -4.18
N PHE A 60 -9.51 -4.81 -3.08
CA PHE A 60 -9.36 -6.02 -2.29
C PHE A 60 -10.72 -6.71 -2.13
N GLU A 61 -10.74 -8.01 -2.33
CA GLU A 61 -11.82 -8.90 -1.95
C GLU A 61 -11.55 -9.55 -0.58
N PRO A 62 -12.57 -10.07 0.11
CA PRO A 62 -12.38 -10.79 1.36
C PRO A 62 -11.38 -11.96 1.18
N GLY A 63 -10.36 -12.00 2.04
CA GLY A 63 -9.29 -12.99 2.00
C GLY A 63 -8.00 -12.52 1.32
N ASP A 64 -8.04 -11.42 0.58
CA ASP A 64 -6.85 -10.86 -0.07
C ASP A 64 -5.82 -10.36 0.93
N THR A 65 -4.54 -10.53 0.58
CA THR A 65 -3.41 -10.20 1.45
C THR A 65 -3.13 -8.71 1.47
N VAL A 66 -2.93 -8.14 2.66
CA VAL A 66 -2.40 -6.78 2.83
C VAL A 66 -0.94 -6.82 3.19
N ILE A 67 -0.17 -6.00 2.49
CA ILE A 67 1.27 -5.84 2.67
C ILE A 67 1.54 -4.40 3.09
N MET A 68 2.17 -4.23 4.26
CA MET A 68 2.65 -2.94 4.75
C MET A 68 4.10 -3.09 5.20
N TYR A 69 4.95 -2.12 4.83
CA TYR A 69 6.36 -2.12 5.16
C TYR A 69 7.09 -3.39 4.64
N GLY A 70 6.62 -3.93 3.51
CA GLY A 70 7.18 -5.13 2.90
C GLY A 70 6.81 -6.45 3.57
N VAL A 71 5.99 -6.44 4.62
CA VAL A 71 5.54 -7.65 5.31
C VAL A 71 4.03 -7.84 5.19
N THR A 72 3.58 -9.10 5.20
CA THR A 72 2.16 -9.42 5.28
C THR A 72 1.64 -9.08 6.67
N VAL A 73 0.65 -8.19 6.73
CA VAL A 73 0.05 -7.75 8.01
C VAL A 73 -1.32 -8.36 8.28
N GLY A 74 -2.00 -8.86 7.25
CA GLY A 74 -3.36 -9.35 7.40
C GLY A 74 -4.01 -9.78 6.11
N ARG A 75 -5.30 -10.15 6.23
CA ARG A 75 -6.20 -10.37 5.09
C ARG A 75 -7.41 -9.47 5.19
N ALA A 76 -7.90 -8.97 4.06
CA ALA A 76 -9.14 -8.22 4.00
C ALA A 76 -10.32 -9.06 4.52
N THR A 77 -11.17 -8.48 5.34
CA THR A 77 -12.37 -9.14 5.91
C THR A 77 -13.65 -8.75 5.19
N ARG A 78 -13.58 -7.74 4.32
CA ARG A 78 -14.66 -7.23 3.49
C ARG A 78 -14.08 -6.61 2.22
N PRO A 79 -14.89 -6.38 1.18
CA PRO A 79 -14.44 -5.68 -0.01
C PRO A 79 -13.95 -4.26 0.30
N ILE A 80 -12.91 -3.82 -0.42
CA ILE A 80 -12.30 -2.49 -0.28
C ILE A 80 -11.95 -2.00 -1.68
N ALA A 81 -12.56 -0.88 -2.09
CA ALA A 81 -12.27 -0.29 -3.38
C ALA A 81 -10.81 0.19 -3.46
N GLN A 82 -10.26 0.21 -4.67
CA GLN A 82 -9.01 0.91 -4.96
C GLN A 82 -9.16 2.40 -4.62
N GLY A 83 -8.16 3.00 -3.98
CA GLY A 83 -8.23 4.38 -3.51
C GLY A 83 -9.12 4.58 -2.27
N GLY A 84 -9.67 3.51 -1.71
CA GLY A 84 -10.45 3.53 -0.48
C GLY A 84 -9.58 3.70 0.76
N ARG A 85 -10.13 4.31 1.82
CA ARG A 85 -9.39 4.49 3.07
C ARG A 85 -9.15 3.15 3.74
N HIS A 86 -7.89 2.91 4.10
CA HIS A 86 -7.48 1.74 4.84
C HIS A 86 -7.69 1.97 6.35
N HIS A 87 -8.57 1.17 6.94
CA HIS A 87 -8.92 1.19 8.36
C HIS A 87 -8.56 -0.16 8.99
N TYR A 88 -8.07 -0.16 10.23
CA TYR A 88 -7.61 -1.40 10.89
C TYR A 88 -8.70 -2.49 11.00
N ARG A 89 -9.98 -2.11 11.07
CA ARG A 89 -11.12 -3.04 11.14
C ARG A 89 -11.42 -3.79 9.83
N GLN A 90 -10.85 -3.36 8.71
CA GLN A 90 -11.05 -3.99 7.40
C GLN A 90 -10.22 -5.25 7.21
N TYR A 91 -9.30 -5.55 8.13
CA TYR A 91 -8.35 -6.63 7.95
C TYR A 91 -8.22 -7.43 9.23
N ARG A 92 -8.08 -8.74 9.07
CA ARG A 92 -7.75 -9.64 10.16
C ARG A 92 -6.24 -9.83 10.14
N ALA A 93 -5.57 -9.49 11.23
CA ALA A 93 -4.15 -9.76 11.38
C ALA A 93 -3.90 -11.25 11.14
N GLN A 94 -2.97 -11.58 10.25
CA GLN A 94 -2.51 -12.95 10.13
C GLN A 94 -1.69 -13.23 11.38
N HIS A 95 -1.95 -14.37 12.04
CA HIS A 95 -1.02 -14.87 13.05
C HIS A 95 0.32 -15.06 12.36
N CYS A 96 1.42 -14.58 12.97
CA CYS A 96 2.76 -14.85 12.51
C CYS A 96 2.98 -16.37 12.48
N GLN A 97 2.72 -16.99 11.33
CA GLN A 97 3.26 -18.30 11.05
C GLN A 97 4.72 -18.05 10.71
N HIS A 98 5.62 -18.42 11.63
CA HIS A 98 7.05 -18.48 11.33
C HIS A 98 7.22 -19.39 10.10
N HIS A 99 7.45 -18.79 8.93
CA HIS A 99 7.99 -19.52 7.80
C HIS A 99 9.46 -19.83 8.16
N THR A 100 9.69 -20.96 8.82
CA THR A 100 10.99 -21.62 8.78
C THR A 100 11.16 -22.14 7.35
N SER A 101 11.86 -21.39 6.51
CA SER A 101 12.39 -21.91 5.26
C SER A 101 13.42 -22.99 5.59
N GLY A 102 12.97 -24.23 5.70
CA GLY A 102 13.84 -25.40 5.79
C GLY A 102 14.49 -25.66 4.43
N GLU A 103 15.68 -25.13 4.21
CA GLU A 103 16.58 -25.65 3.18
C GLU A 103 17.22 -26.94 3.69
N THR A 104 16.61 -28.08 3.41
CA THR A 104 17.32 -29.37 3.49
C THR A 104 18.24 -29.47 2.28
N ARG A 105 19.49 -29.06 2.45
CA ARG A 105 20.57 -29.34 1.49
C ARG A 105 20.91 -30.83 1.57
N GLN A 106 20.31 -31.63 0.69
CA GLN A 106 20.66 -33.02 0.48
C GLN A 106 22.04 -33.08 -0.19
N LEU A 107 23.09 -33.36 0.60
CA LEU A 107 24.41 -33.69 0.08
C LEU A 107 24.38 -35.16 -0.36
N ALA A 108 24.54 -35.36 -1.67
CA ALA A 108 24.71 -36.66 -2.29
C ALA A 108 26.13 -37.20 -2.06
N GLY A 109 26.19 -38.45 -1.60
CA GLY A 109 27.13 -39.51 -2.01
C GLY A 109 28.64 -39.26 -1.95
N ALA A 110 29.31 -39.97 -1.04
CA ALA A 110 30.51 -40.75 -1.32
C ALA A 110 30.58 -41.93 -0.33
#